data_AF-A0A4R6QLI1-F1
#
_entry.id   AF-A0A4R6QLI1-F1
#
_cell.length_a   1.000
_cell.length_b   1.000
_cell.length_c   1.000
_cell.angle_alpha   90.00
_cell.angle_beta   90.00
_cell.angle_gamma   90.00
#
_symmetry.space_group_name_H-M   'P 1'
#
loop_
_entity.id
_entity.type
_entity.pdbx_description
1 polymer ?
#
loop_
_entity_poly.entity_id
_entity_poly.type
_entity_poly.pdbx_seq_one_letter_code
_entity_poly.pdbx_strand_id
1 'polypeptide(L)'
;MKFAKFFRGLPLAALTVGALSAQAADFHFSGQAIYNTNLIQLGFDLDADSTGVKVWTDSWQSGLNFDPVIAVWAKTADGYALLSEVDDDDSIGAGQGSFDAGIQFSAMSAGHYLVTLAASPNYANGTTLAAGFAFGGQPPVALADWIQPSNNPNTNDQKGGFWSLHLTGVTQAAPVPEPASWALLAGGLALAAFRRRGV
;
A
#
# COMPACT_ATOMS: atom_id res chain seq x y z
N MET A 1 -70.52 36.71 13.17
CA MET A 1 -69.39 35.88 13.65
C MET A 1 -68.32 35.84 12.56
N LYS A 2 -67.14 36.43 12.78
CA LYS A 2 -65.97 36.37 11.90
C LYS A 2 -64.84 35.70 12.67
N PHE A 3 -64.37 34.55 12.21
CA PHE A 3 -63.24 33.82 12.81
C PHE A 3 -61.92 34.34 12.24
N ALA A 4 -61.02 34.81 13.11
CA ALA A 4 -59.64 35.17 12.76
C ALA A 4 -58.75 33.92 12.79
N LYS A 5 -58.03 33.65 11.69
CA LYS A 5 -57.02 32.58 11.61
C LYS A 5 -55.68 33.10 12.13
N PHE A 6 -55.18 32.48 13.20
CA PHE A 6 -53.80 32.65 13.67
C PHE A 6 -52.86 31.83 12.77
N PHE A 7 -51.94 32.49 12.08
CA PHE A 7 -50.76 31.84 11.51
C PHE A 7 -49.64 31.87 12.55
N ARG A 8 -49.32 30.70 13.12
CA ARG A 8 -48.12 30.50 13.92
C ARG A 8 -46.96 30.18 12.96
N GLY A 9 -45.99 31.09 12.86
CA GLY A 9 -44.73 30.82 12.17
C GLY A 9 -43.90 29.83 12.99
N LEU A 10 -43.44 28.75 12.36
CA LEU A 10 -42.43 27.85 12.92
C LEU A 10 -41.04 28.45 12.69
N PRO A 11 -40.17 28.51 13.72
CA PRO A 11 -38.77 28.88 13.52
C PRO A 11 -38.01 27.69 12.90
N LEU A 12 -37.29 27.95 11.81
CA LEU A 12 -36.38 27.01 11.16
C LEU A 12 -35.07 26.97 11.96
N ALA A 13 -34.81 25.87 12.67
CA ALA A 13 -33.53 25.66 13.35
C ALA A 13 -32.45 25.28 12.32
N ALA A 14 -31.46 26.15 12.12
CA ALA A 14 -30.31 25.88 11.28
C ALA A 14 -29.37 24.92 12.00
N LEU A 15 -29.25 23.69 11.49
CA LEU A 15 -28.30 22.69 11.96
C LEU A 15 -26.92 23.02 11.34
N THR A 16 -26.02 23.61 12.12
CA THR A 16 -24.62 23.76 11.70
C THR A 16 -23.91 22.42 11.82
N VAL A 17 -23.75 21.71 10.70
CA VAL A 17 -22.84 20.56 10.62
C VAL A 17 -21.42 21.12 10.67
N GLY A 18 -20.74 20.92 11.81
CA GLY A 18 -19.31 21.22 11.90
C GLY A 18 -18.55 20.30 10.96
N ALA A 19 -17.82 20.85 10.00
CA ALA A 19 -16.88 20.08 9.20
C ALA A 19 -15.73 19.64 10.12
N LEU A 20 -15.61 18.33 10.36
CA LEU A 20 -14.42 17.76 10.98
C LEU A 20 -13.30 17.86 9.95
N SER A 21 -12.24 18.62 10.27
CA SER A 21 -11.03 18.64 9.48
C SER A 21 -10.38 17.26 9.57
N ALA A 22 -10.26 16.54 8.45
CA ALA A 22 -9.44 15.33 8.38
C ALA A 22 -7.99 15.71 8.72
N GLN A 23 -7.46 15.15 9.80
CA GLN A 23 -6.07 15.38 10.17
C GLN A 23 -5.17 14.36 9.50
N ALA A 24 -4.01 14.82 9.03
CA ALA A 24 -2.93 13.95 8.63
C ALA A 24 -2.52 13.06 9.81
N ALA A 25 -2.38 11.77 9.54
CA ALA A 25 -2.05 10.73 10.50
C ALA A 25 -0.84 9.93 10.02
N ASP A 26 -0.28 9.18 10.98
CA ASP A 26 0.87 8.32 10.80
C ASP A 26 0.41 6.86 10.94
N PHE A 27 0.83 6.04 9.99
CA PHE A 27 0.48 4.63 9.92
C PHE A 27 1.74 3.79 9.80
N HIS A 28 1.72 2.63 10.46
CA HIS A 28 2.79 1.66 10.42
C HIS A 28 2.20 0.28 10.16
N PHE A 29 2.79 -0.42 9.20
CA PHE A 29 2.41 -1.78 8.83
C PHE A 29 3.66 -2.65 8.79
N SER A 30 3.50 -3.92 9.15
CA SER A 30 4.57 -4.89 9.04
C SER A 30 4.03 -6.28 8.73
N GLY A 31 4.90 -7.16 8.27
CA GLY A 31 4.55 -8.52 7.94
C GLY A 31 5.73 -9.36 7.49
N GLN A 32 5.43 -10.43 6.78
CA GLN A 32 6.41 -11.38 6.24
C GLN A 32 6.15 -11.61 4.76
N ALA A 33 7.16 -11.35 3.94
CA ALA A 33 7.25 -11.83 2.57
C ALA A 33 7.89 -13.21 2.60
N ILE A 34 7.41 -14.11 1.74
CA ILE A 34 7.93 -15.48 1.65
C ILE A 34 8.80 -15.62 0.40
N TYR A 35 8.41 -14.96 -0.69
CA TYR A 35 9.01 -15.10 -2.00
C TYR A 35 9.49 -13.76 -2.54
N ASN A 36 10.52 -13.79 -3.38
CA ASN A 36 11.00 -12.61 -4.12
C ASN A 36 9.94 -11.98 -5.03
N THR A 37 8.95 -12.76 -5.47
CA THR A 37 7.81 -12.30 -6.26
C THR A 37 6.70 -11.65 -5.43
N ASN A 38 6.78 -11.66 -4.10
CA ASN A 38 5.75 -11.01 -3.28
C ASN A 38 5.74 -9.51 -3.53
N LEU A 39 4.53 -8.98 -3.67
CA LEU A 39 4.27 -7.56 -3.83
C LEU A 39 3.30 -7.15 -2.72
N ILE A 40 3.81 -6.40 -1.74
CA ILE A 40 3.01 -5.85 -0.65
C ILE A 40 2.33 -4.60 -1.20
N GLN A 41 1.03 -4.46 -0.99
CA GLN A 41 0.24 -3.34 -1.51
C GLN A 41 -0.59 -2.70 -0.39
N LEU A 42 -0.41 -1.41 -0.16
CA LEU A 42 -1.26 -0.63 0.76
C LEU A 42 -1.90 0.54 0.01
N GLY A 43 -3.22 0.67 0.13
CA GLY A 43 -3.93 1.85 -0.32
C GLY A 43 -3.85 2.95 0.74
N PHE A 44 -3.75 4.20 0.31
CA PHE A 44 -3.86 5.34 1.21
C PHE A 44 -4.56 6.52 0.54
N ASP A 45 -5.16 7.36 1.36
CA ASP A 45 -6.03 8.46 0.91
C ASP A 45 -5.59 9.79 1.49
N LEU A 46 -5.84 10.85 0.71
CA LEU A 46 -5.72 12.24 1.11
C LEU A 46 -7.07 12.93 0.91
N ASP A 47 -7.72 13.34 1.99
CA ASP A 47 -9.00 14.08 1.93
C ASP A 47 -8.81 15.54 1.48
N ALA A 48 -7.58 16.05 1.55
CA ALA A 48 -7.17 17.38 1.14
C ALA A 48 -5.71 17.33 0.65
N ASP A 49 -5.29 18.37 -0.09
CA ASP A 49 -3.89 18.52 -0.50
C ASP A 49 -2.95 18.50 0.74
N SER A 50 -1.82 17.81 0.63
CA SER A 50 -0.86 17.59 1.72
C SER A 50 0.56 17.91 1.27
N THR A 51 1.36 18.55 2.13
CA THR A 51 2.76 18.95 1.85
C THR A 51 3.78 18.18 2.70
N GLY A 52 3.40 17.02 3.23
CA GLY A 52 4.23 16.27 4.17
C GLY A 52 4.09 14.76 4.05
N VAL A 53 3.65 14.26 2.89
CA VAL A 53 3.50 12.82 2.69
C VAL A 53 4.87 12.18 2.60
N LYS A 54 5.11 11.19 3.46
CA LYS A 54 6.30 10.35 3.42
C LYS A 54 5.91 8.89 3.44
N VAL A 55 6.69 8.09 2.75
CA VAL A 55 6.57 6.63 2.69
C VAL A 55 7.97 6.07 2.79
N TRP A 56 8.26 5.24 3.78
CA TRP A 56 9.61 4.65 3.93
C TRP A 56 9.60 3.31 4.64
N THR A 57 10.70 2.56 4.49
CA THR A 57 10.90 1.25 5.12
C THR A 57 12.04 1.27 6.12
N ASP A 58 11.97 0.41 7.12
CA ASP A 58 13.08 0.01 8.01
C ASP A 58 13.20 -1.53 8.01
N SER A 59 12.99 -2.12 6.83
CA SER A 59 12.91 -3.56 6.61
C SER A 59 14.29 -4.19 6.63
N TRP A 60 15.30 -3.59 5.99
CA TRP A 60 16.59 -4.24 5.73
C TRP A 60 17.30 -4.71 7.01
N GLN A 61 17.27 -3.91 8.07
CA GLN A 61 17.82 -4.22 9.39
C GLN A 61 19.25 -4.80 9.35
N SER A 62 20.17 -4.10 8.70
CA SER A 62 21.58 -4.51 8.60
C SER A 62 21.78 -5.87 7.92
N GLY A 63 20.96 -6.18 6.92
CA GLY A 63 21.06 -7.42 6.13
C GLY A 63 20.35 -8.60 6.78
N LEU A 64 19.57 -8.38 7.85
CA LEU A 64 18.72 -9.42 8.39
C LEU A 64 17.60 -9.79 7.41
N ASN A 65 17.03 -8.79 6.72
CA ASN A 65 15.95 -8.97 5.75
C ASN A 65 16.33 -8.47 4.37
N PHE A 66 15.48 -8.79 3.39
CA PHE A 66 15.63 -8.38 2.01
C PHE A 66 15.85 -6.87 1.86
N ASP A 67 16.52 -6.52 0.77
CA ASP A 67 16.69 -5.18 0.21
C ASP A 67 15.36 -4.66 -0.39
N PRO A 68 14.65 -3.68 0.20
CA PRO A 68 13.33 -3.22 -0.27
C PRO A 68 13.39 -2.16 -1.38
N VAL A 69 12.53 -2.32 -2.39
CA VAL A 69 12.12 -1.25 -3.31
C VAL A 69 10.70 -0.79 -3.00
N ILE A 70 10.44 0.52 -3.01
CA ILE A 70 9.10 1.10 -2.89
C ILE A 70 8.69 1.89 -4.14
N ALA A 71 7.40 1.81 -4.49
CA ALA A 71 6.81 2.65 -5.51
C ALA A 71 5.46 3.22 -5.04
N VAL A 72 5.21 4.49 -5.35
CA VAL A 72 3.96 5.20 -5.04
C VAL A 72 3.23 5.53 -6.33
N TRP A 73 1.92 5.24 -6.34
CA TRP A 73 1.07 5.35 -7.51
C TRP A 73 -0.16 6.22 -7.21
N ALA A 74 -0.55 7.07 -8.15
CA ALA A 74 -1.80 7.82 -8.10
C ALA A 74 -2.91 7.06 -8.84
N LYS A 75 -4.11 7.00 -8.24
CA LYS A 75 -5.29 6.50 -8.93
C LYS A 75 -5.65 7.41 -10.10
N THR A 76 -5.90 6.80 -11.26
CA THR A 76 -6.38 7.47 -12.47
C THR A 76 -7.66 6.79 -12.95
N ALA A 77 -8.29 7.33 -14.01
CA ALA A 77 -9.45 6.71 -14.64
C ALA A 77 -9.15 5.30 -15.17
N ASP A 78 -7.92 5.08 -15.66
CA ASP A 78 -7.49 3.84 -16.32
C ASP A 78 -6.75 2.88 -15.38
N GLY A 79 -6.65 3.20 -14.09
CA GLY A 79 -5.97 2.36 -13.10
C GLY A 79 -5.10 3.17 -12.14
N TYR A 80 -3.79 2.94 -12.19
CA TYR A 80 -2.81 3.60 -11.34
C TYR A 80 -1.60 4.03 -12.18
N ALA A 81 -1.17 5.27 -12.02
CA ALA A 81 0.01 5.84 -12.67
C ALA A 81 1.14 6.03 -11.65
N LEU A 82 2.37 5.70 -12.04
CA LEU A 82 3.54 5.79 -11.19
C LEU A 82 3.86 7.27 -10.89
N LEU A 83 4.05 7.61 -9.61
CA LEU A 83 4.53 8.93 -9.18
C LEU A 83 6.02 8.93 -8.88
N SER A 84 6.48 7.91 -8.16
CA SER A 84 7.87 7.76 -7.74
C SER A 84 8.15 6.29 -7.44
N GLU A 85 9.37 5.86 -7.72
CA GLU A 85 9.91 4.56 -7.34
C GLU A 85 11.34 4.80 -6.86
N VAL A 86 11.67 4.25 -5.70
CA VAL A 86 12.96 4.43 -5.06
C VAL A 86 13.42 3.12 -4.46
N ASP A 87 14.72 2.91 -4.62
CA ASP A 87 15.55 1.91 -3.96
C ASP A 87 16.74 2.69 -3.37
N ASP A 88 17.25 2.26 -2.22
CA ASP A 88 18.38 2.90 -1.51
C ASP A 88 18.23 4.42 -1.22
N ASP A 89 17.22 4.80 -0.43
CA ASP A 89 17.13 6.16 0.14
C ASP A 89 16.78 6.09 1.64
N ASP A 90 17.81 6.20 2.47
CA ASP A 90 17.76 6.10 3.93
C ASP A 90 17.56 7.46 4.65
N SER A 91 17.21 8.51 3.89
CA SER A 91 17.18 9.89 4.39
C SER A 91 15.81 10.38 4.90
N ILE A 92 14.78 9.55 4.78
CA ILE A 92 13.37 9.99 4.92
C ILE A 92 12.86 9.91 6.36
N GLY A 93 13.18 8.82 7.05
CA GLY A 93 12.62 8.47 8.35
C GLY A 93 13.64 7.82 9.28
N ALA A 94 13.31 7.73 10.56
CA ALA A 94 14.14 7.02 11.52
C ALA A 94 14.06 5.50 11.31
N GLY A 95 15.15 4.79 11.61
CA GLY A 95 15.22 3.33 11.55
C GLY A 95 15.69 2.77 10.21
N GLN A 96 15.75 3.59 9.16
CA GLN A 96 16.30 3.19 7.86
C GLN A 96 17.77 2.79 7.99
N GLY A 97 18.17 1.72 7.33
CA GLY A 97 19.56 1.45 6.99
C GLY A 97 19.85 1.72 5.53
N SER A 98 21.10 1.53 5.11
CA SER A 98 21.59 2.00 3.81
C SER A 98 20.93 1.37 2.57
N PHE A 99 20.24 0.24 2.73
CA PHE A 99 19.46 -0.40 1.67
C PHE A 99 17.94 -0.27 1.89
N ASP A 100 17.50 0.51 2.86
CA ASP A 100 16.08 0.83 2.96
C ASP A 100 15.69 1.90 1.95
N ALA A 101 14.41 1.90 1.57
CA ALA A 101 13.89 2.85 0.60
C ALA A 101 12.91 3.84 1.23
N GLY A 102 12.93 5.07 0.72
CA GLY A 102 12.11 6.15 1.22
C GLY A 102 11.73 7.14 0.11
N ILE A 103 10.53 7.70 0.20
CA ILE A 103 10.02 8.76 -0.67
C ILE A 103 9.39 9.85 0.20
N GLN A 104 9.76 11.11 -0.05
CA GLN A 104 9.08 12.28 0.49
C GLN A 104 8.54 13.16 -0.64
N PHE A 105 7.25 13.49 -0.57
CA PHE A 105 6.62 14.42 -1.51
C PHE A 105 6.53 15.82 -0.91
N SER A 106 6.94 16.83 -1.67
CA SER A 106 6.78 18.24 -1.28
C SER A 106 5.32 18.70 -1.30
N ALA A 107 4.51 18.11 -2.19
CA ALA A 107 3.08 18.32 -2.29
C ALA A 107 2.41 17.13 -2.99
N MET A 108 1.24 16.73 -2.49
CA MET A 108 0.34 15.78 -3.12
C MET A 108 -1.08 16.32 -3.05
N SER A 109 -1.85 16.15 -4.11
CA SER A 109 -3.26 16.57 -4.14
C SER A 109 -4.14 15.62 -3.34
N ALA A 110 -5.35 16.07 -2.98
CA ALA A 110 -6.39 15.17 -2.50
C ALA A 110 -6.65 14.03 -3.50
N GLY A 111 -6.77 12.80 -3.03
CA GLY A 111 -6.98 11.65 -3.91
C GLY A 111 -6.67 10.30 -3.28
N HIS A 112 -6.75 9.28 -4.14
CA HIS A 112 -6.48 7.88 -3.79
C HIS A 112 -5.14 7.44 -4.34
N TYR A 113 -4.36 6.76 -3.52
CA TYR A 113 -3.01 6.34 -3.84
C TYR A 113 -2.79 4.88 -3.45
N LEU A 114 -1.72 4.32 -4.00
CA LEU A 114 -1.23 2.99 -3.69
C LEU A 114 0.26 3.10 -3.42
N VAL A 115 0.75 2.46 -2.37
CA VAL A 115 2.16 2.11 -2.23
C VAL A 115 2.33 0.64 -2.51
N THR A 116 3.37 0.30 -3.25
CA THR A 116 3.85 -1.06 -3.43
C THR A 116 5.25 -1.21 -2.84
N LEU A 117 5.48 -2.31 -2.13
CA LEU A 117 6.78 -2.68 -1.58
C LEU A 117 7.13 -4.09 -2.07
N ALA A 118 8.35 -4.27 -2.54
CA ALA A 118 8.86 -5.55 -3.02
C ALA A 118 10.34 -5.72 -2.67
N ALA A 119 10.88 -6.92 -2.84
CA ALA A 119 12.31 -7.14 -2.75
C ALA A 119 13.00 -6.68 -4.03
N SER A 120 14.00 -5.81 -3.93
CA SER A 120 14.83 -5.34 -5.05
C SER A 120 15.55 -6.51 -5.71
N PRO A 121 15.60 -6.61 -7.06
CA PRO A 121 15.22 -5.60 -8.04
C PRO A 121 13.83 -5.83 -8.68
N ASN A 122 12.79 -6.12 -7.89
CA ASN A 122 11.43 -6.27 -8.41
C ASN A 122 10.74 -4.92 -8.73
N TYR A 123 11.38 -4.12 -9.59
CA TYR A 123 10.90 -2.79 -10.01
C TYR A 123 9.67 -2.85 -10.92
N ALA A 124 8.95 -1.74 -11.02
CA ALA A 124 7.90 -1.54 -12.01
C ALA A 124 8.44 -1.62 -13.45
N ASN A 125 7.73 -2.34 -14.33
CA ASN A 125 8.11 -2.44 -15.75
C ASN A 125 7.74 -1.21 -16.59
N GLY A 126 7.13 -0.18 -15.98
CA GLY A 126 6.67 1.02 -16.69
C GLY A 126 5.90 1.98 -15.79
N THR A 127 5.21 2.94 -16.41
CA THR A 127 4.54 4.05 -15.71
C THR A 127 3.11 3.76 -15.27
N THR A 128 2.63 2.53 -15.47
CA THR A 128 1.29 2.11 -15.04
C THR A 128 1.38 0.81 -14.25
N LEU A 129 0.53 0.64 -13.24
CA LEU A 129 0.52 -0.58 -12.42
C LEU A 129 0.23 -1.83 -13.25
N ALA A 130 -0.52 -1.68 -14.35
CA ALA A 130 -0.85 -2.77 -15.26
C ALA A 130 0.36 -3.29 -16.07
N ALA A 131 1.45 -2.53 -16.16
CA ALA A 131 2.71 -3.01 -16.75
C ALA A 131 3.38 -4.11 -15.91
N GLY A 132 2.96 -4.27 -14.65
CA GLY A 132 3.51 -5.26 -13.73
C GLY A 132 4.91 -4.90 -13.25
N PHE A 133 5.60 -5.90 -12.71
CA PHE A 133 6.92 -5.77 -12.08
C PHE A 133 7.91 -6.78 -12.66
N ALA A 134 9.20 -6.57 -12.44
CA ALA A 134 10.27 -7.35 -13.05
C ALA A 134 10.18 -8.87 -12.78
N PHE A 135 9.69 -9.26 -11.61
CA PHE A 135 9.45 -10.67 -11.25
C PHE A 135 8.02 -11.15 -11.52
N GLY A 136 7.19 -10.30 -12.14
CA GLY A 136 5.85 -10.69 -12.59
C GLY A 136 5.91 -11.88 -13.56
N GLY A 137 5.21 -12.96 -13.21
CA GLY A 137 5.15 -14.18 -14.03
C GLY A 137 6.38 -15.10 -13.93
N GLN A 138 7.38 -14.75 -13.13
CA GLN A 138 8.51 -15.64 -12.84
C GLN A 138 8.13 -16.69 -11.78
N PRO A 139 8.77 -17.87 -11.79
CA PRO A 139 8.63 -18.83 -10.70
C PRO A 139 9.06 -18.21 -9.36
N PRO A 140 8.23 -18.26 -8.30
CA PRO A 140 8.60 -17.74 -7.00
C PRO A 140 9.82 -18.47 -6.42
N VAL A 141 10.77 -17.71 -5.89
CA VAL A 141 11.91 -18.23 -5.12
C VAL A 141 11.77 -17.76 -3.68
N ALA A 142 11.85 -18.68 -2.73
CA ALA A 142 11.77 -18.33 -1.31
C ALA A 142 12.90 -17.37 -0.95
N LEU A 143 12.62 -16.30 -0.21
CA LEU A 143 13.64 -15.30 0.16
C LEU A 143 14.82 -15.93 0.92
N ALA A 144 14.55 -16.94 1.74
CA ALA A 144 15.57 -17.71 2.45
C ALA A 144 16.56 -18.44 1.52
N ASP A 145 16.13 -18.80 0.31
CA ASP A 145 16.90 -19.53 -0.68
C ASP A 145 17.36 -18.64 -1.85
N TRP A 146 16.83 -17.42 -1.93
CA TRP A 146 17.10 -16.51 -3.03
C TRP A 146 18.45 -15.82 -2.86
N ILE A 147 19.23 -15.79 -3.93
CA ILE A 147 20.47 -15.02 -4.01
C ILE A 147 20.10 -13.67 -4.60
N GLN A 148 20.00 -12.65 -3.75
CA GLN A 148 19.70 -11.30 -4.21
C GLN A 148 20.86 -10.76 -5.07
N PRO A 149 20.63 -9.88 -6.05
CA PRO A 149 21.70 -9.29 -6.84
C PRO A 149 22.71 -8.48 -6.04
N SER A 150 22.27 -7.83 -4.95
CA SER A 150 23.11 -7.09 -3.99
C SER A 150 23.73 -7.97 -2.89
N ASN A 151 23.32 -9.24 -2.77
CA ASN A 151 23.79 -10.16 -1.74
C ASN A 151 25.29 -10.43 -1.87
N ASN A 152 26.01 -10.31 -0.76
CA ASN A 152 27.38 -10.81 -0.66
C ASN A 152 27.34 -12.28 -0.23
N PRO A 153 27.71 -13.23 -1.09
CA PRO A 153 27.60 -14.66 -0.79
C PRO A 153 28.47 -15.11 0.39
N ASN A 154 29.42 -14.29 0.85
CA ASN A 154 30.25 -14.56 2.01
C ASN A 154 29.63 -14.11 3.34
N THR A 155 28.55 -13.33 3.31
CA THR A 155 27.89 -12.77 4.50
C THR A 155 26.50 -13.35 4.75
N ASN A 156 25.91 -14.04 3.75
CA ASN A 156 24.56 -14.63 3.84
C ASN A 156 23.51 -13.61 4.34
N ASP A 157 23.66 -12.37 3.89
CA ASP A 157 22.80 -11.25 4.20
C ASP A 157 21.60 -11.20 3.23
N GLN A 158 20.58 -10.46 3.67
CA GLN A 158 19.37 -10.10 2.91
C GLN A 158 18.43 -11.24 2.54
N LYS A 159 18.26 -12.22 3.45
CA LYS A 159 17.42 -13.41 3.22
C LYS A 159 16.16 -13.49 4.08
N GLY A 160 16.05 -12.63 5.09
CA GLY A 160 14.84 -12.53 5.91
C GLY A 160 13.68 -11.90 5.14
N GLY A 161 12.47 -12.31 5.49
CA GLY A 161 11.23 -11.85 4.85
C GLY A 161 10.51 -10.74 5.60
N PHE A 162 11.01 -10.30 6.76
CA PHE A 162 10.33 -9.27 7.53
C PHE A 162 10.30 -7.97 6.73
N TRP A 163 9.13 -7.36 6.65
CA TRP A 163 8.95 -6.04 6.08
C TRP A 163 8.22 -5.14 7.07
N SER A 164 8.55 -3.85 6.98
CA SER A 164 7.98 -2.78 7.77
C SER A 164 7.92 -1.52 6.91
N LEU A 165 6.74 -0.89 6.91
CA LEU A 165 6.39 0.23 6.03
C LEU A 165 5.67 1.29 6.84
N HIS A 166 6.18 2.51 6.74
CA HIS A 166 5.70 3.69 7.43
C HIS A 166 5.09 4.67 6.43
N LEU A 167 3.95 5.26 6.78
CA LEU A 167 3.29 6.31 6.02
C LEU A 167 2.95 7.46 6.97
N THR A 168 3.33 8.69 6.63
CA THR A 168 2.96 9.88 7.40
C THR A 168 2.33 10.92 6.50
N GLY A 169 1.53 11.81 7.07
CA GLY A 169 0.96 12.91 6.30
C GLY A 169 -0.30 12.51 5.51
N VAL A 170 -0.90 11.35 5.80
CA VAL A 170 -2.04 10.76 5.07
C VAL A 170 -3.29 10.68 5.94
N THR A 171 -4.48 10.63 5.34
CA THR A 171 -5.74 10.59 6.11
C THR A 171 -6.09 9.16 6.54
N GLN A 172 -5.89 8.21 5.65
CA GLN A 172 -6.19 6.80 5.86
C GLN A 172 -5.14 5.94 5.13
N ALA A 173 -4.80 4.80 5.70
CA ALA A 173 -4.04 3.77 5.02
C ALA A 173 -4.53 2.37 5.41
N ALA A 174 -4.53 1.43 4.48
CA ALA A 174 -4.90 0.03 4.74
C ALA A 174 -4.25 -0.93 3.73
N PRO A 175 -3.99 -2.19 4.12
CA PRO A 175 -3.60 -3.23 3.17
C PRO A 175 -4.66 -3.46 2.11
N VAL A 176 -4.25 -3.57 0.85
CA VAL A 176 -5.14 -3.98 -0.23
C VAL A 176 -5.35 -5.49 -0.09
N PRO A 177 -6.60 -5.96 0.10
CA PRO A 177 -6.85 -7.39 0.19
C PRO A 177 -6.38 -8.09 -1.09
N GLU A 178 -5.67 -9.21 -0.94
CA GLU A 178 -5.31 -10.01 -2.10
C GLU A 178 -6.56 -10.37 -2.91
N PRO A 179 -6.46 -10.44 -4.26
CA PRO A 179 -7.60 -10.74 -5.10
C PRO A 179 -8.32 -12.01 -4.63
N ALA A 180 -9.65 -11.95 -4.55
CA ALA A 180 -10.52 -13.06 -4.18
C ALA A 180 -10.39 -14.29 -5.10
N SER A 181 -9.47 -14.30 -6.07
CA SER A 181 -9.08 -15.43 -6.90
C SER A 181 -8.84 -16.71 -6.08
N TRP A 182 -8.26 -16.62 -4.88
CA TRP A 182 -8.13 -17.76 -3.97
C TRP A 182 -9.46 -18.20 -3.36
N ALA A 183 -10.31 -17.26 -2.97
CA ALA A 183 -11.65 -17.55 -2.48
C ALA A 183 -12.54 -18.16 -3.59
N LEU A 184 -12.38 -17.70 -4.83
CA LEU A 184 -13.07 -18.23 -6.01
C LEU A 184 -12.52 -19.60 -6.43
N LEU A 185 -11.20 -19.81 -6.35
CA LEU A 185 -10.58 -21.13 -6.57
C LEU A 185 -11.02 -22.13 -5.50
N ALA A 186 -10.95 -21.75 -4.22
CA ALA A 186 -11.39 -22.58 -3.10
C ALA A 186 -12.89 -22.86 -3.18
N GLY A 187 -13.71 -21.85 -3.48
CA GLY A 187 -15.15 -21.99 -3.71
C GLY A 187 -15.45 -22.90 -4.90
N GLY A 188 -14.72 -22.74 -6.01
CA GLY A 188 -14.85 -23.59 -7.21
C GLY A 188 -14.47 -25.05 -6.95
N LEU A 189 -13.38 -25.29 -6.21
CA LEU A 189 -12.97 -26.64 -5.81
C LEU A 189 -13.97 -27.29 -4.86
N ALA A 190 -14.51 -26.53 -3.91
CA ALA A 190 -15.57 -27.01 -3.01
C ALA A 190 -16.82 -27.43 -3.80
N LEU A 191 -17.29 -26.60 -4.72
CA LEU A 191 -18.44 -26.92 -5.59
C LEU A 191 -18.18 -28.16 -6.45
N ALA A 192 -16.98 -28.32 -7.01
CA ALA A 192 -16.60 -29.50 -7.79
C ALA A 192 -16.57 -30.78 -6.94
N ALA A 193 -16.11 -30.70 -5.69
CA ALA A 193 -16.07 -31.83 -4.75
C ALA A 193 -17.48 -32.27 -4.31
N PHE A 194 -18.39 -31.33 -4.04
CA PHE A 194 -19.79 -31.64 -3.72
C PHE A 194 -20.52 -32.30 -4.89
N ARG A 195 -20.25 -31.87 -6.13
CA ARG A 195 -20.88 -32.45 -7.33
C ARG A 195 -20.43 -33.90 -7.61
N ARG A 196 -19.23 -34.29 -7.17
CA ARG A 196 -18.73 -35.68 -7.29
C ARG A 196 -19.28 -36.64 -6.25
N ARG A 197 -19.90 -36.16 -5.17
CA ARG A 197 -20.50 -37.01 -4.11
C ARG A 197 -22.01 -37.22 -4.27
N GLY A 198 -22.62 -36.64 -5.31
CA GLY A 198 -24.06 -36.73 -5.60
C GLY A 198 -24.42 -37.64 -6.79
N VAL A 199 -23.52 -38.54 -7.20
CA VAL A 199 -23.74 -39.64 -8.16
C VAL A 199 -23.27 -40.92 -7.49
#